data_AF-A0A8T6I2S0-F1
#
_entry.id   AF-A0A8T6I2S0-F1
#
_cell.length_a   1.000
_cell.length_b   1.000
_cell.length_c   1.000
_cell.angle_alpha   90.00
_cell.angle_beta   90.00
_cell.angle_gamma   90.00
#
_symmetry.space_group_name_H-M   'P 1'
#
loop_
_entity.id
_entity.type
_entity.pdbx_description
1 polymer ?
#
loop_
_entity_poly.entity_id
_entity_poly.type
_entity_poly.pdbx_seq_one_letter_code
_entity_poly.pdbx_strand_id
1 'polypeptide(L)'
;MSIQLRQICLVARNLDTTIAQLESIFGIHRCYVDDGVGKFGLVNTLLPIGRNFLEVVVPVQENTAAGRYLDRRNGDGGYMVICQADSKENQQAVRQRALDNDVRVAWEVDRDNWNICQIHPGDMKAAFFEIDWDEINDFDGNWWPAGGMQWQDKVDQSVTVDYAAVELQGPDPVGLAELWGKVAGLPVSRDGATLHMALNNVDIRFVEATDGRGYGLGGLDLKVRDRDRILSAAKKHGAYVSDDEVNVCGMRFRLVS
;
A
#
# COMPACT_ATOMS: atom_id res chain seq x y z
N MET A 1 0.16 -4.94 -20.76
CA MET A 1 0.91 -4.53 -19.57
C MET A 1 0.00 -4.75 -18.39
N SER A 2 0.40 -5.66 -17.53
CA SER A 2 -0.28 -5.95 -16.28
C SER A 2 0.56 -5.43 -15.13
N ILE A 3 -0.08 -4.67 -14.24
CA ILE A 3 0.51 -4.22 -12.98
C ILE A 3 -0.38 -4.81 -11.88
N GLN A 4 0.22 -5.57 -10.97
CA GLN A 4 -0.47 -6.17 -9.84
C GLN A 4 -0.07 -5.46 -8.56
N LEU A 5 -1.05 -5.05 -7.75
CA LEU A 5 -0.75 -4.65 -6.37
C LEU A 5 -0.18 -5.87 -5.64
N ARG A 6 0.93 -5.69 -4.93
CA ARG A 6 1.51 -6.72 -4.06
C ARG A 6 1.54 -6.28 -2.61
N GLN A 7 1.78 -4.99 -2.33
CA GLN A 7 2.01 -4.53 -0.97
C GLN A 7 1.49 -3.10 -0.75
N ILE A 8 0.92 -2.90 0.43
CA ILE A 8 0.58 -1.58 0.97
C ILE A 8 1.46 -1.35 2.18
N CYS A 9 2.24 -0.27 2.16
CA CYS A 9 3.05 0.15 3.30
C CYS A 9 2.30 1.22 4.09
N LEU A 10 2.21 1.01 5.40
CA LEU A 10 1.80 1.98 6.41
C LEU A 10 3.02 2.56 7.10
N VAL A 11 2.92 3.79 7.54
CA VAL A 11 3.91 4.42 8.43
C VAL A 11 3.26 4.73 9.77
N ALA A 12 3.93 4.34 10.85
CA ALA A 12 3.44 4.53 12.21
C ALA A 12 4.51 5.11 13.14
N ARG A 13 4.07 5.65 14.28
CA ARG A 13 4.97 6.07 15.37
C ARG A 13 5.40 4.91 16.29
N ASN A 14 4.62 3.83 16.36
CA ASN A 14 4.91 2.68 17.21
C ASN A 14 4.60 1.37 16.49
N LEU A 15 5.61 0.51 16.32
CA LEU A 15 5.49 -0.71 15.54
C LEU A 15 4.62 -1.74 16.28
N ASP A 16 4.97 -2.07 17.52
CA ASP A 16 4.32 -3.16 18.25
C ASP A 16 2.85 -2.90 18.53
N THR A 17 2.47 -1.67 18.89
CA THR A 17 1.07 -1.29 19.08
C THR A 17 0.28 -1.44 17.78
N THR A 18 0.81 -0.94 16.67
CA THR A 18 0.14 -1.03 15.36
C THR A 18 0.00 -2.48 14.92
N ILE A 19 1.06 -3.28 15.04
CA ILE A 19 1.00 -4.71 14.69
C ILE A 19 -0.01 -5.45 15.57
N ALA A 20 0.01 -5.26 16.89
CA ALA A 20 -0.93 -5.92 17.80
C ALA A 20 -2.39 -5.57 17.46
N GLN A 21 -2.66 -4.31 17.06
CA GLN A 21 -3.98 -3.92 16.58
C GLN A 21 -4.35 -4.63 15.27
N LEU A 22 -3.45 -4.64 14.28
CA LEU A 22 -3.69 -5.29 12.99
C LEU A 22 -3.96 -6.80 13.14
N GLU A 23 -3.14 -7.51 13.93
CA GLU A 23 -3.32 -8.94 14.18
C GLU A 23 -4.63 -9.21 14.92
N SER A 24 -4.95 -8.41 15.93
CA SER A 24 -6.18 -8.57 16.70
C SER A 24 -7.45 -8.27 15.89
N ILE A 25 -7.42 -7.27 15.03
CA ILE A 25 -8.59 -6.80 14.28
C ILE A 25 -8.80 -7.65 13.03
N PHE A 26 -7.75 -7.87 12.23
CA PHE A 26 -7.86 -8.53 10.94
C PHE A 26 -7.52 -10.03 10.97
N GLY A 27 -7.04 -10.56 12.11
CA GLY A 27 -6.71 -11.98 12.21
C GLY A 27 -5.56 -12.40 11.29
N ILE A 28 -4.65 -11.47 10.99
CA ILE A 28 -3.45 -11.70 10.20
C ILE A 28 -2.22 -11.78 11.10
N HIS A 29 -1.08 -12.22 10.57
CA HIS A 29 0.11 -12.49 11.37
C HIS A 29 1.39 -11.97 10.72
N ARG A 30 2.39 -11.62 11.54
CA ARG A 30 3.74 -11.29 11.05
C ARG A 30 4.30 -12.45 10.21
N CYS A 31 4.81 -12.15 9.00
CA CYS A 31 5.47 -13.15 8.15
C CYS A 31 6.94 -12.85 7.86
N TYR A 32 7.33 -11.57 7.83
CA TYR A 32 8.69 -11.19 7.45
C TYR A 32 9.11 -9.86 8.09
N VAL A 33 10.41 -9.71 8.33
CA VAL A 33 11.07 -8.45 8.73
C VAL A 33 12.16 -8.21 7.69
N ASP A 34 12.13 -7.05 7.03
CA ASP A 34 13.15 -6.67 6.05
C ASP A 34 14.20 -5.77 6.70
N ASP A 35 15.36 -6.33 7.03
CA ASP A 35 16.50 -5.56 7.53
C ASP A 35 16.98 -4.49 6.53
N GLY A 36 16.61 -4.62 5.26
CA GLY A 36 16.93 -3.68 4.18
C GLY A 36 16.36 -2.28 4.40
N VAL A 37 15.28 -2.11 5.17
CA VAL A 37 14.73 -0.79 5.48
C VAL A 37 15.60 0.02 6.44
N GLY A 38 16.54 -0.63 7.15
CA GLY A 38 17.47 0.02 8.07
C GLY A 38 18.34 1.10 7.42
N LYS A 39 18.65 0.96 6.11
CA LYS A 39 19.38 1.99 5.33
C LYS A 39 18.62 3.31 5.21
N PHE A 40 17.30 3.30 5.44
CA PHE A 40 16.43 4.47 5.45
C PHE A 40 16.14 4.96 6.88
N GLY A 41 16.80 4.38 7.89
CA GLY A 41 16.57 4.69 9.30
C GLY A 41 15.24 4.18 9.83
N LEU A 42 14.73 3.08 9.26
CA LEU A 42 13.43 2.48 9.59
C LEU A 42 13.62 1.08 10.18
N VAL A 43 12.60 0.63 10.91
CA VAL A 43 12.31 -0.79 11.17
C VAL A 43 10.96 -1.12 10.56
N ASN A 44 10.72 -2.38 10.21
CA ASN A 44 9.44 -2.80 9.64
C ASN A 44 8.96 -4.16 10.12
N THR A 45 7.76 -4.52 9.68
CA THR A 45 7.23 -5.89 9.69
C THR A 45 6.16 -6.01 8.61
N LEU A 46 6.13 -7.16 7.92
CA LEU A 46 5.11 -7.50 6.93
C LEU A 46 4.13 -8.54 7.48
N LEU A 47 2.87 -8.42 7.08
CA LEU A 47 1.79 -9.36 7.35
C LEU A 47 1.11 -9.74 6.03
N PRO A 48 0.86 -11.02 5.73
CA PRO A 48 0.21 -11.40 4.50
C PRO A 48 -1.32 -11.27 4.65
N ILE A 49 -1.97 -10.80 3.60
CA ILE A 49 -3.42 -10.78 3.40
C ILE A 49 -3.70 -11.44 2.05
N GLY A 50 -4.11 -12.72 2.06
CA GLY A 50 -4.21 -13.52 0.85
C GLY A 50 -2.84 -13.67 0.18
N ARG A 51 -2.67 -13.06 -1.00
CA ARG A 51 -1.43 -13.02 -1.78
C ARG A 51 -0.72 -11.65 -1.77
N ASN A 52 -1.28 -10.72 -1.00
CA ASN A 52 -0.78 -9.37 -0.82
C ASN A 52 -0.17 -9.19 0.56
N PHE A 53 0.50 -8.05 0.78
CA PHE A 53 1.13 -7.73 2.04
C PHE A 53 0.68 -6.39 2.59
N LEU A 54 0.53 -6.33 3.91
CA LEU A 54 0.49 -5.10 4.66
C LEU A 54 1.83 -4.97 5.37
N GLU A 55 2.56 -3.90 5.08
CA GLU A 55 3.81 -3.56 5.75
C GLU A 55 3.56 -2.41 6.73
N VAL A 56 4.18 -2.45 7.91
CA VAL A 56 4.26 -1.30 8.81
C VAL A 56 5.72 -0.91 8.95
N VAL A 57 6.06 0.32 8.58
CA VAL A 57 7.37 0.91 8.84
C VAL A 57 7.30 1.94 9.96
N VAL A 58 8.36 2.02 10.76
CA VAL A 58 8.51 3.02 11.83
C VAL A 58 9.89 3.65 11.74
N PRO A 59 9.99 5.00 11.76
CA PRO A 59 11.28 5.66 11.79
C PRO A 59 11.94 5.53 13.17
N VAL A 60 13.18 5.06 13.19
CA VAL A 60 14.02 4.91 14.40
C VAL A 60 15.22 5.84 14.40
N GLN A 61 15.41 6.62 13.33
CA GLN A 61 16.38 7.69 13.22
C GLN A 61 15.67 9.03 13.02
N GLU A 62 16.31 10.11 13.45
CA GLU A 62 15.81 11.47 13.21
C GLU A 62 15.87 11.83 11.72
N ASN A 63 15.00 12.76 11.30
CA ASN A 63 15.03 13.35 9.95
C ASN A 63 14.91 12.33 8.79
N THR A 64 14.27 11.19 9.01
CA THR A 64 13.91 10.24 7.95
C THR A 64 12.79 10.78 7.06
N ALA A 65 12.66 10.25 5.83
CA ALA A 65 11.54 10.59 4.95
C ALA A 65 10.19 10.20 5.56
N ALA A 66 10.12 9.01 6.18
CA ALA A 66 8.95 8.53 6.89
C ALA A 66 8.59 9.41 8.12
N GLY A 67 9.59 9.83 8.91
CA GLY A 67 9.38 10.75 10.02
C GLY A 67 8.80 12.10 9.57
N ARG A 68 9.38 12.72 8.54
CA ARG A 68 8.83 13.95 7.94
C ARG A 68 7.42 13.75 7.36
N TYR A 69 7.12 12.56 6.83
CA TYR A 69 5.79 12.23 6.33
C TYR A 69 4.76 12.19 7.46
N LEU A 70 5.07 11.51 8.58
CA LEU A 70 4.22 11.46 9.77
C LEU A 70 3.87 12.85 10.29
N ASP A 71 4.86 13.74 10.38
CA ASP A 71 4.64 15.10 10.88
C ASP A 71 3.79 15.92 9.90
N ARG A 72 4.08 15.84 8.59
CA ARG A 72 3.29 16.54 7.55
C ARG A 72 1.84 16.05 7.51
N ARG A 73 1.62 14.75 7.66
CA ARG A 73 0.27 14.13 7.65
C ARG A 73 -0.38 14.17 9.02
N ASN A 74 0.27 14.75 10.03
CA ASN A 74 -0.22 14.87 11.40
C ASN A 74 -0.65 13.53 12.02
N GLY A 75 0.16 12.48 11.85
CA GLY A 75 -0.07 11.16 12.43
C GLY A 75 0.18 10.00 11.47
N ASP A 76 -0.11 8.80 11.97
CA ASP A 76 0.05 7.54 11.25
C ASP A 76 -0.83 7.49 9.99
N GLY A 77 -0.45 6.69 8.99
CA GLY A 77 -1.22 6.57 7.76
C GLY A 77 -0.60 5.66 6.71
N GLY A 78 -1.27 5.57 5.56
CA GLY A 78 -0.72 4.92 4.38
C GLY A 78 0.46 5.70 3.82
N TYR A 79 1.46 4.96 3.32
CA TYR A 79 2.75 5.50 2.91
C TYR A 79 3.13 5.14 1.47
N MET A 80 2.95 3.88 1.07
CA MET A 80 3.38 3.39 -0.25
C MET A 80 2.34 2.44 -0.87
N VAL A 81 2.18 2.55 -2.19
CA VAL A 81 1.50 1.57 -3.04
C VAL A 81 2.59 0.84 -3.83
N ILE A 82 2.77 -0.44 -3.56
CA ILE A 82 3.87 -1.24 -4.09
C ILE A 82 3.29 -2.36 -4.96
N CYS A 83 3.68 -2.33 -6.22
CA CYS A 83 3.16 -3.21 -7.26
C CYS A 83 4.29 -3.97 -7.94
N GLN A 84 3.90 -4.99 -8.70
CA GLN A 84 4.78 -5.75 -9.58
C GLN A 84 4.29 -5.60 -11.03
N ALA A 85 5.21 -5.31 -11.94
CA ALA A 85 4.98 -5.38 -13.37
C ALA A 85 5.20 -6.81 -13.89
N ASP A 86 4.45 -7.18 -14.91
CA ASP A 86 4.56 -8.46 -15.64
C ASP A 86 5.85 -8.61 -16.48
N SER A 87 6.68 -7.56 -16.59
CA SER A 87 7.97 -7.63 -17.28
C SER A 87 8.91 -6.47 -16.91
N LYS A 88 10.22 -6.65 -17.15
CA LYS A 88 11.23 -5.60 -16.95
C LYS A 88 10.97 -4.40 -17.86
N GLU A 89 10.55 -4.67 -19.10
CA GLU A 89 10.19 -3.63 -20.07
C GLU A 89 9.00 -2.80 -19.59
N ASN A 90 7.99 -3.43 -18.98
CA ASN A 90 6.82 -2.71 -18.46
C ASN A 90 7.16 -1.90 -17.21
N GLN A 91 8.01 -2.41 -16.31
CA GLN A 91 8.58 -1.59 -15.22
C GLN A 91 9.31 -0.37 -15.79
N GLN A 92 10.20 -0.57 -16.78
CA GLN A 92 10.95 0.51 -17.42
C GLN A 92 10.04 1.51 -18.13
N ALA A 93 8.94 1.06 -18.73
CA ALA A 93 7.94 1.94 -19.35
C ALA A 93 7.24 2.82 -18.30
N VAL A 94 6.88 2.28 -17.13
CA VAL A 94 6.33 3.08 -16.02
C VAL A 94 7.35 4.11 -15.53
N ARG A 95 8.61 3.69 -15.35
CA ARG A 95 9.71 4.60 -15.00
C ARG A 95 9.87 5.72 -16.02
N GLN A 96 9.86 5.42 -17.31
CA GLN A 96 10.00 6.43 -18.36
C GLN A 96 8.81 7.39 -18.37
N ARG A 97 7.59 6.89 -18.23
CA ARG A 97 6.38 7.73 -18.14
C ARG A 97 6.40 8.64 -16.91
N ALA A 98 7.00 8.21 -15.80
CA ALA A 98 7.23 9.09 -14.65
C ALA A 98 8.06 10.31 -15.07
N LEU A 99 9.22 10.07 -15.70
CA LEU A 99 10.10 11.15 -16.18
C LEU A 99 9.42 12.05 -17.22
N ASP A 100 8.66 11.48 -18.15
CA ASP A 100 7.93 12.23 -19.18
C ASP A 100 6.81 13.12 -18.60
N ASN A 101 6.40 12.87 -17.35
CA ASN A 101 5.42 13.67 -16.62
C ASN A 101 6.04 14.49 -15.48
N ASP A 102 7.34 14.78 -15.56
CA ASP A 102 8.10 15.56 -14.57
C ASP A 102 8.07 14.95 -13.14
N VAL A 103 7.90 13.63 -13.04
CA VAL A 103 7.89 12.89 -11.78
C VAL A 103 9.25 12.21 -11.58
N ARG A 104 9.92 12.52 -10.46
CA ARG A 104 11.25 11.97 -10.17
C ARG A 104 11.20 10.51 -9.76
N VAL A 105 12.28 9.79 -10.05
CA VAL A 105 12.59 8.52 -9.38
C VAL A 105 13.26 8.85 -8.03
N ALA A 106 12.71 8.35 -6.94
CA ALA A 106 13.26 8.56 -5.60
C ALA A 106 14.38 7.58 -5.27
N TRP A 107 14.23 6.33 -5.70
CA TRP A 107 15.18 5.26 -5.47
C TRP A 107 14.95 4.13 -6.47
N GLU A 108 16.03 3.47 -6.89
CA GLU A 108 15.95 2.30 -7.75
C GLU A 108 17.09 1.33 -7.44
N VAL A 109 16.83 0.05 -7.68
CA VAL A 109 17.84 -1.00 -7.71
C VAL A 109 17.61 -1.85 -8.93
N ASP A 110 18.64 -1.94 -9.76
CA ASP A 110 18.71 -2.83 -10.91
C ASP A 110 19.62 -4.01 -10.54
N ARG A 111 19.05 -5.22 -10.48
CA ARG A 111 19.80 -6.47 -10.34
C ARG A 111 19.49 -7.35 -11.55
N ASP A 112 20.27 -8.41 -11.71
CA ASP A 112 20.12 -9.30 -12.86
C ASP A 112 18.74 -9.96 -12.90
N ASN A 113 18.20 -10.35 -11.74
CA ASN A 113 16.99 -11.16 -11.63
C ASN A 113 15.79 -10.48 -10.95
N TRP A 114 15.97 -9.31 -10.33
CA TRP A 114 14.84 -8.52 -9.80
C TRP A 114 15.19 -7.07 -9.52
N ASN A 115 14.22 -6.19 -9.76
CA ASN A 115 14.39 -4.76 -9.76
C ASN A 115 13.33 -4.09 -8.90
N ILE A 116 13.73 -2.98 -8.29
CA ILE A 116 12.82 -2.07 -7.57
C ILE A 116 12.90 -0.69 -8.20
N CYS A 117 11.76 -0.05 -8.41
CA CYS A 117 11.68 1.33 -8.88
C CYS A 117 10.66 2.12 -8.04
N GLN A 118 11.16 2.99 -7.16
CA GLN A 118 10.36 3.88 -6.31
C GLN A 118 10.21 5.26 -6.93
N ILE A 119 8.98 5.64 -7.24
CA ILE A 119 8.63 6.94 -7.83
C ILE A 119 8.32 7.93 -6.70
N HIS A 120 8.81 9.16 -6.85
CA HIS A 120 8.88 10.14 -5.78
C HIS A 120 7.48 10.58 -5.28
N PRO A 121 7.20 10.45 -3.97
CA PRO A 121 5.84 10.61 -3.42
C PRO A 121 5.39 12.06 -3.42
N GLY A 122 6.32 13.02 -3.37
CA GLY A 122 6.00 14.45 -3.45
C GLY A 122 5.47 14.84 -4.83
N ASP A 123 5.88 14.11 -5.87
CA ASP A 123 5.52 14.39 -7.25
C ASP A 123 4.27 13.58 -7.63
N MET A 124 4.16 12.33 -7.13
CA MET A 124 2.93 11.50 -7.17
C MET A 124 1.83 11.97 -6.21
N LYS A 125 2.13 12.98 -5.38
CA LYS A 125 1.29 13.67 -4.39
C LYS A 125 0.77 12.83 -3.21
N ALA A 126 0.16 11.67 -3.47
CA ALA A 126 -0.59 10.91 -2.47
C ALA A 126 0.25 9.88 -1.68
N ALA A 127 1.10 9.13 -2.38
CA ALA A 127 1.90 8.05 -1.81
C ALA A 127 3.14 7.82 -2.67
N PHE A 128 4.11 7.04 -2.17
CA PHE A 128 5.07 6.41 -3.07
C PHE A 128 4.32 5.48 -4.01
N PHE A 129 4.75 5.47 -5.27
CA PHE A 129 4.37 4.45 -6.22
C PHE A 129 5.61 3.64 -6.57
N GLU A 130 5.62 2.38 -6.17
CA GLU A 130 6.73 1.47 -6.41
C GLU A 130 6.29 0.40 -7.40
N ILE A 131 7.11 0.18 -8.43
CA ILE A 131 6.91 -0.88 -9.41
C ILE A 131 8.14 -1.77 -9.43
N ASP A 132 7.94 -2.99 -8.98
CA ASP A 132 8.96 -4.04 -8.98
C ASP A 132 8.79 -4.92 -10.20
N TRP A 133 9.86 -5.65 -10.51
CA TRP A 133 9.84 -6.73 -11.46
C TRP A 133 10.83 -7.80 -11.00
N ASP A 134 10.54 -9.07 -11.26
CA ASP A 134 11.48 -10.16 -11.07
C ASP A 134 11.31 -11.23 -12.15
N GLU A 135 12.37 -12.00 -12.38
CA GLU A 135 12.44 -13.00 -13.46
C GLU A 135 11.45 -14.16 -13.28
N ILE A 136 11.04 -14.46 -12.03
CA ILE A 136 10.07 -15.53 -11.75
C ILE A 136 8.69 -15.11 -12.27
N ASN A 137 8.41 -13.80 -12.25
CA ASN A 137 7.19 -13.19 -12.79
C ASN A 137 5.91 -13.87 -12.27
N ASP A 138 5.95 -14.21 -10.99
CA ASP A 138 4.84 -14.83 -10.27
C ASP A 138 4.13 -13.77 -9.43
N PHE A 139 2.84 -13.62 -9.70
CA PHE A 139 1.95 -12.69 -9.03
C PHE A 139 1.35 -13.23 -7.72
N ASP A 140 1.41 -14.53 -7.50
CA ASP A 140 0.69 -15.21 -6.41
C ASP A 140 1.61 -15.70 -5.30
N GLY A 141 2.83 -16.09 -5.62
CA GLY A 141 3.82 -16.63 -4.68
C GLY A 141 4.99 -15.67 -4.47
N ASN A 142 5.97 -15.71 -5.38
CA ASN A 142 7.26 -15.08 -5.12
C ASN A 142 7.12 -13.58 -4.86
N TRP A 143 7.69 -13.11 -3.75
CA TRP A 143 7.79 -11.69 -3.44
C TRP A 143 9.07 -11.40 -2.67
N TRP A 144 10.09 -10.89 -3.36
CA TRP A 144 11.40 -10.63 -2.76
C TRP A 144 11.36 -9.68 -1.54
N PRO A 145 10.55 -8.61 -1.52
CA PRO A 145 10.40 -7.77 -0.33
C PRO A 145 9.85 -8.49 0.91
N ALA A 146 9.19 -9.65 0.74
CA ALA A 146 8.72 -10.51 1.84
C ALA A 146 9.54 -11.81 1.99
N GLY A 147 10.80 -11.82 1.54
CA GLY A 147 11.69 -12.98 1.69
C GLY A 147 11.41 -14.13 0.72
N GLY A 148 10.79 -13.84 -0.43
CA GLY A 148 10.52 -14.80 -1.50
C GLY A 148 9.22 -15.59 -1.24
N MET A 149 9.33 -16.89 -1.02
CA MET A 149 8.18 -17.82 -0.91
C MET A 149 7.80 -18.18 0.55
N GLN A 150 8.56 -17.72 1.54
CA GLN A 150 8.49 -18.24 2.91
C GLN A 150 7.26 -17.77 3.70
N TRP A 151 6.50 -16.82 3.18
CA TRP A 151 5.34 -16.22 3.85
C TRP A 151 4.07 -17.08 3.74
N GLN A 152 4.02 -18.04 2.82
CA GLN A 152 2.79 -18.76 2.45
C GLN A 152 2.17 -19.56 3.61
N ASP A 153 3.01 -20.09 4.52
CA ASP A 153 2.54 -20.83 5.69
C ASP A 153 1.98 -19.92 6.81
N LYS A 154 2.15 -18.60 6.68
CA LYS A 154 1.64 -17.58 7.63
C LYS A 154 0.30 -16.98 7.19
N VAL A 155 -0.20 -17.37 6.03
CA VAL A 155 -1.49 -16.88 5.52
C VAL A 155 -2.63 -17.50 6.33
N ASP A 156 -3.37 -16.66 7.05
CA ASP A 156 -4.65 -17.02 7.66
C ASP A 156 -5.77 -16.21 7.02
N GLN A 157 -6.67 -16.89 6.30
CA GLN A 157 -7.84 -16.27 5.68
C GLN A 157 -9.14 -16.56 6.44
N SER A 158 -9.09 -17.00 7.69
CA SER A 158 -10.28 -17.27 8.51
C SER A 158 -11.11 -16.00 8.77
N VAL A 159 -10.47 -14.83 8.74
CA VAL A 159 -11.09 -13.52 9.01
C VAL A 159 -11.02 -12.60 7.80
N THR A 160 -9.81 -12.23 7.38
CA THR A 160 -9.55 -11.35 6.24
C THR A 160 -8.98 -12.16 5.08
N VAL A 161 -9.53 -11.99 3.88
CA VAL A 161 -9.26 -12.85 2.72
C VAL A 161 -8.26 -12.23 1.78
N ASP A 162 -8.53 -11.03 1.26
CA ASP A 162 -7.71 -10.40 0.22
C ASP A 162 -8.02 -8.90 0.13
N TYR A 163 -7.30 -8.17 -0.71
CA TYR A 163 -7.62 -6.80 -1.08
C TYR A 163 -8.74 -6.74 -2.14
N ALA A 164 -9.51 -5.67 -2.10
CA ALA A 164 -10.51 -5.35 -3.12
C ALA A 164 -10.19 -4.04 -3.85
N ALA A 165 -9.76 -3.01 -3.11
CA ALA A 165 -9.46 -1.70 -3.68
C ALA A 165 -8.55 -0.88 -2.76
N VAL A 166 -7.85 0.09 -3.34
CA VAL A 166 -7.01 1.07 -2.65
C VAL A 166 -7.60 2.46 -2.86
N GLU A 167 -7.55 3.31 -1.84
CA GLU A 167 -8.04 4.69 -1.94
C GLU A 167 -6.92 5.71 -1.79
N LEU A 168 -6.71 6.49 -2.85
CA LEU A 168 -5.88 7.67 -2.85
C LEU A 168 -6.77 8.92 -2.78
N GLN A 169 -6.51 9.77 -1.80
CA GLN A 169 -7.27 11.00 -1.57
C GLN A 169 -6.47 12.24 -1.95
N GLY A 170 -7.18 13.33 -2.26
CA GLY A 170 -6.61 14.66 -2.43
C GLY A 170 -7.68 15.72 -2.67
N PRO A 171 -7.34 17.02 -2.60
CA PRO A 171 -8.27 18.11 -2.93
C PRO A 171 -8.60 18.18 -4.44
N ASP A 172 -7.81 17.53 -5.29
CA ASP A 172 -8.04 17.42 -6.74
C ASP A 172 -7.95 15.93 -7.16
N PRO A 173 -9.03 15.16 -7.00
CA PRO A 173 -9.04 13.74 -7.36
C PRO A 173 -8.91 13.51 -8.87
N VAL A 174 -9.36 14.45 -9.71
CA VAL A 174 -9.26 14.35 -11.18
C VAL A 174 -7.80 14.42 -11.59
N GLY A 175 -7.08 15.48 -11.20
CA GLY A 175 -5.67 15.64 -11.53
C GLY A 175 -4.80 14.55 -10.89
N LEU A 176 -5.17 14.04 -9.72
CA LEU A 176 -4.48 12.90 -9.10
C LEU A 176 -4.65 11.62 -9.92
N ALA A 177 -5.88 11.31 -10.35
CA ALA A 177 -6.16 10.13 -11.16
C ALA A 177 -5.43 10.21 -12.52
N GLU A 178 -5.51 11.35 -13.21
CA GLU A 178 -4.82 11.56 -14.48
C GLU A 178 -3.31 11.37 -14.37
N LEU A 179 -2.68 11.91 -13.31
CA LEU A 179 -1.26 11.73 -13.06
C LEU A 179 -0.89 10.25 -12.86
N TRP A 180 -1.59 9.57 -11.95
CA TRP A 180 -1.33 8.15 -11.67
C TRP A 180 -1.56 7.27 -12.90
N GLY A 181 -2.63 7.52 -13.66
CA GLY A 181 -2.93 6.84 -14.92
C GLY A 181 -1.84 7.06 -15.98
N LYS A 182 -1.36 8.30 -16.15
CA LYS A 182 -0.27 8.61 -17.09
C LYS A 182 1.03 7.91 -16.71
N VAL A 183 1.41 7.93 -15.44
CA VAL A 183 2.65 7.29 -14.96
C VAL A 183 2.55 5.77 -15.07
N ALA A 184 1.47 5.17 -14.56
CA ALA A 184 1.24 3.73 -14.66
C ALA A 184 1.03 3.27 -16.11
N GLY A 185 0.60 4.17 -17.00
CA GLY A 185 0.19 3.85 -18.37
C GLY A 185 -1.08 3.02 -18.43
N LEU A 186 -1.99 3.26 -17.49
CA LEU A 186 -3.25 2.56 -17.35
C LEU A 186 -4.41 3.55 -17.54
N PRO A 187 -5.54 3.11 -18.11
CA PRO A 187 -6.70 3.96 -18.28
C PRO A 187 -7.30 4.33 -16.92
N VAL A 188 -7.81 5.56 -16.85
CA VAL A 188 -8.66 6.02 -15.75
C VAL A 188 -10.08 6.06 -16.26
N SER A 189 -10.98 5.39 -15.55
CA SER A 189 -12.41 5.39 -15.78
C SER A 189 -13.12 6.11 -14.64
N ARG A 190 -14.37 6.49 -14.91
CA ARG A 190 -15.23 7.16 -13.95
C ARG A 190 -16.51 6.37 -13.77
N ASP A 191 -16.88 6.11 -12.53
CA ASP A 191 -18.18 5.56 -12.14
C ASP A 191 -18.85 6.53 -11.16
N GLY A 192 -19.92 7.19 -11.63
CA GLY A 192 -20.57 8.28 -10.90
C GLY A 192 -19.58 9.40 -10.52
N ALA A 193 -19.37 9.59 -9.21
CA ALA A 193 -18.44 10.58 -8.68
C ALA A 193 -17.00 10.06 -8.53
N THR A 194 -16.78 8.75 -8.64
CA THR A 194 -15.52 8.10 -8.30
C THR A 194 -14.68 7.84 -9.54
N LEU A 195 -13.40 8.21 -9.50
CA LEU A 195 -12.42 7.86 -10.52
C LEU A 195 -11.67 6.60 -10.10
N HIS A 196 -11.40 5.71 -11.04
CA HIS A 196 -10.66 4.49 -10.76
C HIS A 196 -9.67 4.14 -11.87
N MET A 197 -8.56 3.52 -11.46
CA MET A 197 -7.54 2.92 -12.32
C MET A 197 -7.42 1.45 -11.92
N ALA A 198 -7.72 0.55 -12.86
CA ALA A 198 -7.71 -0.88 -12.60
C ALA A 198 -6.28 -1.44 -12.62
N LEU A 199 -5.91 -2.15 -11.56
CA LEU A 199 -4.76 -3.06 -11.53
C LEU A 199 -5.24 -4.49 -11.81
N ASN A 200 -4.32 -5.45 -11.87
CA ASN A 200 -4.65 -6.85 -12.16
C ASN A 200 -5.59 -7.49 -11.12
N ASN A 201 -5.51 -7.06 -9.85
CA ASN A 201 -6.21 -7.68 -8.73
C ASN A 201 -7.12 -6.74 -7.92
N VAL A 202 -6.98 -5.42 -8.09
CA VAL A 202 -7.72 -4.39 -7.34
C VAL A 202 -7.95 -3.14 -8.18
N ASP A 203 -8.88 -2.30 -7.76
CA ASP A 203 -9.00 -0.93 -8.27
C ASP A 203 -8.26 0.06 -7.35
N ILE A 204 -7.53 1.02 -7.93
CA ILE A 204 -7.14 2.24 -7.22
C ILE A 204 -8.22 3.29 -7.46
N ARG A 205 -8.88 3.75 -6.40
CA ARG A 205 -9.88 4.82 -6.43
C ARG A 205 -9.28 6.14 -6.00
N PHE A 206 -9.68 7.20 -6.69
CA PHE A 206 -9.27 8.57 -6.42
C PHE A 206 -10.46 9.37 -5.91
N VAL A 207 -10.33 9.91 -4.70
CA VAL A 207 -11.43 10.56 -3.97
C VAL A 207 -11.04 11.92 -3.42
N GLU A 208 -12.04 12.76 -3.16
CA GLU A 208 -11.82 14.02 -2.45
C GLU A 208 -11.40 13.74 -0.99
N ALA A 209 -10.39 14.46 -0.52
CA ALA A 209 -9.94 14.36 0.87
C ALA A 209 -10.93 15.05 1.82
N THR A 210 -11.49 14.29 2.77
CA THR A 210 -12.49 14.78 3.74
C THR A 210 -12.00 14.79 5.19
N ASP A 211 -10.79 14.26 5.44
CA ASP A 211 -10.20 14.12 6.78
C ASP A 211 -9.33 15.31 7.21
N GLY A 212 -9.21 16.34 6.36
CA GLY A 212 -8.36 17.51 6.59
C GLY A 212 -6.85 17.24 6.46
N ARG A 213 -6.43 16.04 6.00
CA ARG A 213 -5.01 15.64 5.91
C ARG A 213 -4.43 15.77 4.49
N GLY A 214 -5.20 16.31 3.55
CA GLY A 214 -4.78 16.58 2.17
C GLY A 214 -4.52 15.31 1.34
N TYR A 215 -3.52 15.37 0.47
CA TYR A 215 -3.13 14.22 -0.36
C TYR A 215 -2.64 13.04 0.49
N GLY A 216 -3.02 11.83 0.11
CA GLY A 216 -2.65 10.64 0.88
C GLY A 216 -3.14 9.31 0.33
N LEU A 217 -2.45 8.22 0.66
CA LEU A 217 -3.08 6.91 0.76
C LEU A 217 -3.96 6.91 2.01
N GLY A 218 -5.28 6.80 1.81
CA GLY A 218 -6.28 7.07 2.84
C GLY A 218 -7.16 5.87 3.22
N GLY A 219 -7.27 4.88 2.34
CA GLY A 219 -8.06 3.69 2.63
C GLY A 219 -7.67 2.45 1.84
N LEU A 220 -8.16 1.31 2.34
CA LEU A 220 -7.97 -0.01 1.78
C LEU A 220 -9.26 -0.82 1.99
N ASP A 221 -9.80 -1.38 0.92
CA ASP A 221 -10.95 -2.27 1.02
C ASP A 221 -10.46 -3.71 1.12
N LEU A 222 -10.97 -4.42 2.11
CA LEU A 222 -10.62 -5.79 2.44
C LEU A 222 -11.81 -6.70 2.19
N LYS A 223 -11.60 -7.78 1.44
CA LYS A 223 -12.53 -8.92 1.40
C LYS A 223 -12.45 -9.66 2.72
N VAL A 224 -13.58 -9.90 3.38
CA VAL A 224 -13.61 -10.51 4.72
C VAL A 224 -14.61 -11.66 4.80
N ARG A 225 -14.28 -12.67 5.62
CA ARG A 225 -15.17 -13.80 5.96
C ARG A 225 -15.89 -13.58 7.28
N ASP A 226 -15.28 -12.90 8.24
CA ASP A 226 -15.80 -12.72 9.59
C ASP A 226 -15.82 -11.24 9.99
N ARG A 227 -16.79 -10.50 9.41
CA ARG A 227 -17.00 -9.07 9.68
C ARG A 227 -17.29 -8.82 11.17
N ASP A 228 -18.10 -9.65 11.80
CA ASP A 228 -18.50 -9.47 13.21
C ASP A 228 -17.31 -9.57 14.17
N ARG A 229 -16.37 -10.49 13.92
CA ARG A 229 -15.12 -10.57 14.66
C ARG A 229 -14.29 -9.30 14.51
N ILE A 230 -14.13 -8.81 13.28
CA ILE A 230 -13.37 -7.58 12.99
C ILE A 230 -13.96 -6.40 13.75
N LEU A 231 -15.27 -6.16 13.63
CA LEU A 231 -15.95 -5.05 14.30
C LEU A 231 -15.88 -5.17 15.83
N SER A 232 -16.02 -6.38 16.36
CA SER A 232 -15.90 -6.64 17.81
C SER A 232 -14.51 -6.36 18.34
N ALA A 233 -13.46 -6.75 17.61
CA ALA A 233 -12.08 -6.44 17.95
C ALA A 233 -11.79 -4.94 17.81
N ALA A 234 -12.27 -4.30 16.72
CA ALA A 234 -12.09 -2.88 16.49
C ALA A 234 -12.71 -2.03 17.60
N LYS A 235 -13.89 -2.39 18.12
CA LYS A 235 -14.50 -1.72 19.29
C LYS A 235 -13.61 -1.78 20.53
N LYS A 236 -12.95 -2.92 20.79
CA LYS A 236 -12.01 -3.07 21.92
C LYS A 236 -10.75 -2.22 21.78
N HIS A 237 -10.31 -1.98 20.55
CA HIS A 237 -9.13 -1.17 20.23
C HIS A 237 -9.45 0.31 19.93
N GLY A 238 -10.71 0.73 20.05
CA GLY A 238 -11.12 2.10 19.70
C GLY A 238 -11.02 2.44 18.21
N ALA A 239 -10.98 1.41 17.35
CA ALA A 239 -10.81 1.50 15.90
C ALA A 239 -12.13 1.41 15.11
N TYR A 240 -13.27 1.20 15.78
CA TYR A 240 -14.57 1.10 15.10
C TYR A 240 -15.02 2.46 14.54
N VAL A 241 -15.47 2.50 13.28
CA VAL A 241 -16.05 3.69 12.64
C VAL A 241 -17.53 3.44 12.30
N SER A 242 -17.83 2.36 11.59
CA SER A 242 -19.17 1.94 11.21
C SER A 242 -19.23 0.41 11.05
N ASP A 243 -20.39 -0.14 10.67
CA ASP A 243 -20.53 -1.58 10.43
C ASP A 243 -19.75 -2.07 9.21
N ASP A 244 -19.28 -1.16 8.34
CA ASP A 244 -18.51 -1.50 7.15
C ASP A 244 -17.09 -0.89 7.16
N GLU A 245 -16.71 -0.15 8.21
CA GLU A 245 -15.42 0.55 8.25
C GLU A 245 -14.78 0.54 9.64
N VAL A 246 -13.47 0.32 9.67
CA VAL A 246 -12.62 0.48 10.85
C VAL A 246 -11.44 1.38 10.52
N ASN A 247 -10.92 2.13 11.50
CA ASN A 247 -9.75 2.98 11.37
C ASN A 247 -8.59 2.41 12.18
N VAL A 248 -7.53 1.97 11.50
CA VAL A 248 -6.31 1.45 12.12
C VAL A 248 -5.13 2.17 11.51
N CYS A 249 -4.14 2.59 12.32
CA CYS A 249 -2.95 3.28 11.82
C CYS A 249 -3.29 4.53 10.95
N GLY A 250 -4.38 5.23 11.25
CA GLY A 250 -4.84 6.40 10.50
C GLY A 250 -5.34 6.11 9.07
N MET A 251 -5.60 4.84 8.74
CA MET A 251 -6.16 4.37 7.46
C MET A 251 -7.59 3.86 7.66
N ARG A 252 -8.46 4.15 6.68
CA ARG A 252 -9.82 3.57 6.62
C ARG A 252 -9.76 2.18 5.98
N PHE A 253 -10.14 1.15 6.73
CA PHE A 253 -10.28 -0.20 6.21
C PHE A 253 -11.76 -0.52 6.03
N ARG A 254 -12.19 -0.72 4.79
CA ARG A 254 -13.59 -1.05 4.47
C ARG A 254 -13.78 -2.54 4.30
N LEU A 255 -14.84 -3.07 4.90
CA LEU A 255 -15.07 -4.51 5.03
C LEU A 255 -16.07 -4.98 3.98
N VAL A 256 -15.56 -5.42 2.83
CA VAL A 256 -16.38 -5.91 1.72
C VAL A 256 -16.50 -7.44 1.77
N SER A 257 -17.64 -7.96 1.32
CA SER A 257 -17.95 -9.40 1.28
C SER A 257 -17.66 -10.02 -0.07
#